data_AF-A0A813IT29-F1
#
_entry.id   AF-A0A813IT29-F1
#
_cell.length_a   1.000
_cell.length_b   1.000
_cell.length_c   1.000
_cell.angle_alpha   90.00
_cell.angle_beta   90.00
_cell.angle_gamma   90.00
#
_symmetry.space_group_name_H-M   'P 1'
#
loop_
_entity.id
_entity.type
_entity.pdbx_description
1 polymer ?
#
loop_
_entity_poly.entity_id
_entity_poly.type
_entity_poly.pdbx_seq_one_letter_code
_entity_poly.pdbx_strand_id
1 'polypeptide(L)'
;EQSTMEVEEDHELSKMTHFKGEWYERQEAMMLAWQKQVDEEWVRWQEKELLVSVKREEKQREARVLLKVQAIAAAKAHLAQIVPNAARDLQQSAFPDSRELAIDRLFLPNLFANVQKEVQAMKQAQKQVDEMISVRFGAQQSAWREGLEAHKAKNLELQKRHVEEMQIRQGKIRIMVDNGTGTAVQVGPIQLSDKDSIDEVQDRVFVWLEKNEPKIAAAWPHGVLMLLGGTPVLAAAQLFEASAGQISMCPKPKPPPPPELDEEAVEGGDQAA
;
A
#
# COMPACT_ATOMS: atom_id res chain seq x y z
N GLU A 1 56.58 -127.99 -1.77
CA GLU A 1 56.04 -127.04 -2.76
C GLU A 1 54.50 -127.04 -2.74
N GLN A 2 53.78 -128.03 -3.31
CA GLN A 2 52.30 -128.04 -3.23
C GLN A 2 51.77 -128.04 -1.79
N SER A 3 52.11 -129.05 -0.98
CA SER A 3 51.69 -129.13 0.44
C SER A 3 52.17 -127.96 1.33
N THR A 4 53.20 -127.21 0.92
CA THR A 4 53.63 -126.00 1.65
C THR A 4 52.78 -124.79 1.28
N MET A 5 52.39 -124.63 0.01
CA MET A 5 51.43 -123.58 -0.39
C MET A 5 50.04 -123.83 0.21
N GLU A 6 49.55 -125.07 0.21
CA GLU A 6 48.25 -125.43 0.82
C GLU A 6 48.17 -125.02 2.30
N VAL A 7 49.25 -125.26 3.07
CA VAL A 7 49.33 -124.86 4.49
C VAL A 7 49.43 -123.34 4.67
N GLU A 8 50.08 -122.62 3.75
CA GLU A 8 50.13 -121.16 3.77
C GLU A 8 48.77 -120.54 3.43
N GLU A 9 48.09 -121.05 2.40
CA GLU A 9 46.73 -120.65 2.01
C GLU A 9 45.70 -120.90 3.13
N ASP A 10 45.70 -122.09 3.74
CA ASP A 10 44.82 -122.40 4.89
C ASP A 10 45.07 -121.47 6.08
N HIS A 11 46.33 -121.12 6.34
CA HIS A 11 46.71 -120.20 7.42
C HIS A 11 46.29 -118.75 7.12
N GLU A 12 46.34 -118.31 5.87
CA GLU A 12 45.82 -117.00 5.46
C GLU A 12 44.29 -116.94 5.48
N LEU A 13 43.60 -117.98 5.03
CA LEU A 13 42.15 -118.12 5.12
C LEU A 13 41.68 -118.15 6.58
N SER A 14 42.39 -118.85 7.45
CA SER A 14 42.15 -118.87 8.90
C SER A 14 42.33 -117.48 9.53
N LYS A 15 43.40 -116.75 9.18
CA LYS A 15 43.59 -115.35 9.63
C LYS A 15 42.49 -114.42 9.13
N MET A 16 42.09 -114.53 7.87
CA MET A 16 41.05 -113.68 7.28
C MET A 16 39.65 -113.98 7.82
N THR A 17 39.33 -115.24 8.13
CA THR A 17 38.06 -115.59 8.79
C THR A 17 38.05 -115.15 10.25
N HIS A 18 39.15 -115.33 10.99
CA HIS A 18 39.29 -114.84 12.36
C HIS A 18 39.19 -113.30 12.44
N PHE A 19 39.92 -112.56 11.59
CA PHE A 19 39.83 -111.10 11.53
C PHE A 19 38.41 -110.60 11.18
N LYS A 20 37.74 -111.27 10.23
CA LYS A 20 36.33 -110.96 9.93
C LYS A 20 35.42 -111.21 11.14
N GLY A 21 35.64 -112.30 11.87
CA GLY A 21 34.94 -112.61 13.12
C GLY A 21 35.09 -111.48 14.16
N GLU A 22 36.33 -111.15 14.53
CA GLU A 22 36.60 -110.04 15.47
C GLU A 22 36.01 -108.71 14.99
N TRP A 23 36.04 -108.45 13.68
CA TRP A 23 35.51 -107.23 13.10
C TRP A 23 33.99 -107.17 13.19
N TYR A 24 33.28 -108.26 12.88
CA TYR A 24 31.83 -108.35 13.08
C TYR A 24 31.45 -108.22 14.56
N GLU A 25 32.15 -108.89 15.48
CA GLU A 25 31.93 -108.76 16.92
C GLU A 25 32.11 -107.30 17.40
N ARG A 26 33.14 -106.59 16.92
CA ARG A 26 33.33 -105.16 17.20
C ARG A 26 32.23 -104.29 16.60
N GLN A 27 31.75 -104.61 15.40
CA GLN A 27 30.62 -103.87 14.80
C GLN A 27 29.31 -104.11 15.56
N GLU A 28 29.00 -105.34 15.95
CA GLU A 28 27.82 -105.67 16.75
C GLU A 28 27.89 -104.98 18.12
N ALA A 29 29.04 -105.02 18.81
CA ALA A 29 29.24 -104.31 20.07
C ALA A 29 29.08 -102.78 19.91
N MET A 30 29.58 -102.20 18.82
CA MET A 30 29.41 -100.77 18.51
C MET A 30 27.95 -100.41 18.23
N MET A 31 27.24 -101.24 17.45
CA MET A 31 25.81 -101.04 17.14
C MET A 31 24.94 -101.16 18.40
N LEU A 32 25.22 -102.14 19.27
CA LEU A 32 24.53 -102.30 20.56
C LEU A 32 24.81 -101.14 21.53
N ALA A 33 26.05 -100.63 21.55
CA ALA A 33 26.41 -99.45 22.35
C ALA A 33 25.71 -98.18 21.84
N TRP A 34 25.68 -97.98 20.52
CA TRP A 34 24.96 -96.86 19.89
C TRP A 34 23.45 -96.96 20.15
N GLN A 35 22.85 -98.14 19.98
CA GLN A 35 21.41 -98.30 20.21
C GLN A 35 21.01 -97.99 21.66
N LYS A 36 21.82 -98.43 22.65
CA LYS A 36 21.62 -98.03 24.06
C LYS A 36 21.68 -96.51 24.27
N GLN A 37 22.60 -95.82 23.60
CA GLN A 37 22.68 -94.36 23.68
C GLN A 37 21.44 -93.69 23.07
N VAL A 38 20.94 -94.19 21.93
CA VAL A 38 19.70 -93.70 21.30
C VAL A 38 18.50 -93.93 22.21
N ASP A 39 18.39 -95.11 22.84
CA ASP A 39 17.30 -95.41 23.78
C ASP A 39 17.34 -94.49 25.02
N GLU A 40 18.53 -94.23 25.58
CA GLU A 40 18.72 -93.26 26.67
C GLU A 40 18.36 -91.82 26.26
N GLU A 41 18.78 -91.38 25.08
CA GLU A 41 18.45 -90.06 24.55
C GLU A 41 16.95 -89.92 24.27
N TRP A 42 16.29 -91.00 23.84
CA TRP A 42 14.86 -91.04 23.61
C TRP A 42 14.07 -90.85 24.91
N VAL A 43 14.46 -91.54 26.00
CA VAL A 43 13.85 -91.32 27.33
C VAL A 43 14.05 -89.89 27.81
N ARG A 44 15.29 -89.36 27.72
CA ARG A 44 15.58 -87.96 28.09
C ARG A 44 14.78 -86.96 27.25
N TRP A 45 14.53 -87.27 25.97
CA TRP A 45 13.71 -86.45 25.09
C TRP A 45 12.23 -86.47 25.52
N GLN A 46 11.68 -87.65 25.81
CA GLN A 46 10.29 -87.79 26.30
C GLN A 46 10.07 -87.04 27.62
N GLU A 47 10.97 -87.18 28.60
CA GLU A 47 10.92 -86.43 29.86
C GLU A 47 10.96 -84.91 29.63
N LYS A 48 11.85 -84.46 28.74
CA LYS A 48 11.97 -83.04 28.36
C LYS A 48 10.70 -82.53 27.67
N GLU A 49 10.08 -83.32 26.81
CA GLU A 49 8.84 -82.96 26.11
C GLU A 49 7.65 -82.83 27.09
N LEU A 50 7.53 -83.75 28.05
CA LEU A 50 6.54 -83.68 29.13
C LEU A 50 6.78 -82.46 30.05
N LEU A 51 8.02 -82.16 30.43
CA LEU A 51 8.32 -80.95 31.20
C LEU A 51 8.04 -79.66 30.42
N VAL A 52 8.22 -79.66 29.11
CA VAL A 52 7.89 -78.51 28.24
C VAL A 52 6.38 -78.36 28.08
N SER A 53 5.61 -79.44 27.96
CA SER A 53 4.14 -79.36 27.86
C SER A 53 3.51 -78.84 29.16
N VAL A 54 3.92 -79.36 30.32
CA VAL A 54 3.46 -78.87 31.64
C VAL A 54 3.79 -77.38 31.81
N LYS A 55 5.04 -76.96 31.53
CA LYS A 55 5.43 -75.53 31.63
C LYS A 55 4.71 -74.62 30.63
N ARG A 56 4.28 -75.15 29.48
CA ARG A 56 3.43 -74.41 28.53
C ARG A 56 2.02 -74.22 29.11
N GLU A 57 1.44 -75.25 29.73
CA GLU A 57 0.14 -75.13 30.40
C GLU A 57 0.18 -74.16 31.59
N GLU A 58 1.20 -74.24 32.44
CA GLU A 58 1.39 -73.32 33.58
C GLU A 58 1.42 -71.87 33.10
N LYS A 59 2.28 -71.55 32.12
CA LYS A 59 2.35 -70.21 31.53
C LYS A 59 1.03 -69.77 30.86
N GLN A 60 0.29 -70.67 30.24
CA GLN A 60 -1.04 -70.34 29.71
C GLN A 60 -2.05 -70.04 30.83
N ARG A 61 -2.00 -70.76 31.96
CA ARG A 61 -2.86 -70.49 33.13
C ARG A 61 -2.49 -69.15 33.76
N GLU A 62 -1.22 -68.86 33.96
CA GLU A 62 -0.70 -67.56 34.43
C GLU A 62 -1.15 -66.41 33.52
N ALA A 63 -0.95 -66.53 32.20
CA ALA A 63 -1.37 -65.50 31.24
C ALA A 63 -2.89 -65.25 31.27
N ARG A 64 -3.71 -66.30 31.40
CA ARG A 64 -5.18 -66.17 31.58
C ARG A 64 -5.55 -65.48 32.89
N VAL A 65 -4.83 -65.72 33.98
CA VAL A 65 -5.05 -65.05 35.28
C VAL A 65 -4.65 -63.58 35.20
N LEU A 66 -3.49 -63.26 34.64
CA LEU A 66 -3.03 -61.88 34.43
C LEU A 66 -4.02 -61.08 33.56
N LEU A 67 -4.50 -61.66 32.46
CA LEU A 67 -5.50 -61.03 31.60
C LEU A 67 -6.82 -60.77 32.37
N LYS A 68 -7.29 -61.71 33.20
CA LYS A 68 -8.45 -61.50 34.06
C LYS A 68 -8.23 -60.37 35.08
N VAL A 69 -7.05 -60.29 35.70
CA VAL A 69 -6.70 -59.21 36.64
C VAL A 69 -6.68 -57.85 35.92
N GLN A 70 -6.07 -57.77 34.73
CA GLN A 70 -6.07 -56.56 33.90
C GLN A 70 -7.49 -56.14 33.49
N ALA A 71 -8.33 -57.08 33.05
CA ALA A 71 -9.73 -56.81 32.70
C ALA A 71 -10.54 -56.29 33.91
N ILE A 72 -10.35 -56.87 35.10
CA ILE A 72 -10.99 -56.39 36.34
C ILE A 72 -10.50 -54.98 36.71
N ALA A 73 -9.20 -54.70 36.57
CA ALA A 73 -8.65 -53.37 36.84
C ALA A 73 -9.19 -52.31 35.88
N ALA A 74 -9.22 -52.60 34.57
CA ALA A 74 -9.79 -51.73 33.55
C ALA A 74 -11.30 -51.48 33.77
N ALA A 75 -12.07 -52.54 34.07
CA ALA A 75 -13.49 -52.42 34.38
C ALA A 75 -13.74 -51.56 35.63
N LYS A 76 -12.93 -51.73 36.69
CA LYS A 76 -13.02 -50.89 37.90
C LYS A 76 -12.72 -49.42 37.61
N ALA A 77 -11.68 -49.11 36.84
CA ALA A 77 -11.33 -47.75 36.46
C ALA A 77 -12.44 -47.08 35.63
N HIS A 78 -13.00 -47.81 34.67
CA HIS A 78 -14.10 -47.34 33.82
C HIS A 78 -15.40 -47.12 34.62
N LEU A 79 -15.78 -48.06 35.49
CA LEU A 79 -16.96 -47.92 36.36
C LEU A 79 -16.80 -46.77 37.36
N ALA A 80 -15.61 -46.55 37.90
CA ALA A 80 -15.32 -45.43 38.80
C ALA A 80 -15.50 -44.05 38.12
N GLN A 81 -15.39 -43.98 36.79
CA GLN A 81 -15.67 -42.76 36.01
C GLN A 81 -17.14 -42.67 35.58
N ILE A 82 -17.75 -43.78 35.14
CA ILE A 82 -19.14 -43.77 34.67
C ILE A 82 -20.13 -43.47 35.80
N VAL A 83 -19.98 -44.07 36.98
CA VAL A 83 -20.96 -43.90 38.08
C VAL A 83 -21.14 -42.43 38.50
N PRO A 84 -20.10 -41.63 38.81
CA PRO A 84 -20.29 -40.23 39.18
C PRO A 84 -20.77 -39.36 38.01
N ASN A 85 -20.36 -39.66 36.77
CA ASN A 85 -20.84 -38.92 35.60
C ASN A 85 -22.32 -39.18 35.35
N ALA A 86 -22.75 -40.45 35.29
CA ALA A 86 -24.16 -40.81 35.14
C ALA A 86 -25.02 -40.29 36.30
N ALA A 87 -24.50 -40.27 37.53
CA ALA A 87 -25.20 -39.67 38.67
C ALA A 87 -25.36 -38.14 38.52
N ARG A 88 -24.31 -37.43 38.06
CA ARG A 88 -24.37 -35.99 37.77
C ARG A 88 -25.30 -35.68 36.60
N ASP A 89 -25.21 -36.44 35.52
CA ASP A 89 -26.04 -36.26 34.33
C ASP A 89 -27.52 -36.50 34.67
N LEU A 90 -27.82 -37.53 35.47
CA LEU A 90 -29.16 -37.81 35.98
C LEU A 90 -29.63 -36.72 36.95
N GLN A 91 -28.75 -36.23 37.84
CA GLN A 91 -29.07 -35.09 38.70
C GLN A 91 -29.44 -33.85 37.87
N GLN A 92 -28.65 -33.49 36.85
CA GLN A 92 -28.90 -32.33 36.00
C GLN A 92 -30.13 -32.47 35.10
N SER A 93 -30.41 -33.67 34.58
CA SER A 93 -31.51 -33.90 33.63
C SER A 93 -32.84 -34.25 34.28
N ALA A 94 -32.84 -35.10 35.32
CA ALA A 94 -34.05 -35.58 36.00
C ALA A 94 -34.40 -34.77 37.26
N PHE A 95 -33.41 -34.13 37.90
CA PHE A 95 -33.59 -33.33 39.11
C PHE A 95 -32.97 -31.92 39.01
N PRO A 96 -33.23 -31.15 37.94
CA PRO A 96 -32.64 -29.82 37.77
C PRO A 96 -33.06 -28.90 38.92
N ASP A 97 -32.11 -28.15 39.50
CA ASP A 97 -32.46 -27.20 40.56
C ASP A 97 -33.35 -26.10 39.97
N SER A 98 -34.54 -25.97 40.57
CA SER A 98 -35.48 -24.88 40.36
C SER A 98 -34.82 -23.49 40.35
N ARG A 99 -33.76 -23.28 41.14
CA ARG A 99 -33.01 -22.03 41.25
C ARG A 99 -32.11 -21.79 40.04
N GLU A 100 -31.34 -22.80 39.64
CA GLU A 100 -30.51 -22.74 38.43
C GLU A 100 -31.39 -22.53 37.19
N LEU A 101 -32.49 -23.28 37.06
CA LEU A 101 -33.46 -23.07 35.98
C LEU A 101 -34.09 -21.67 35.98
N ALA A 102 -34.34 -21.07 37.15
CA ALA A 102 -34.83 -19.70 37.23
C ALA A 102 -33.77 -18.67 36.81
N ILE A 103 -32.51 -18.88 37.19
CA ILE A 103 -31.38 -18.05 36.75
C ILE A 103 -31.22 -18.14 35.22
N ASP A 104 -31.18 -19.35 34.67
CA ASP A 104 -30.94 -19.58 33.24
C ASP A 104 -32.10 -19.08 32.36
N ARG A 105 -33.36 -19.26 32.82
CA ARG A 105 -34.55 -18.90 32.02
C ARG A 105 -34.99 -17.45 32.20
N LEU A 106 -34.73 -16.82 33.35
CA LEU A 106 -35.24 -15.49 33.67
C LEU A 106 -34.12 -14.45 33.87
N PHE A 107 -33.05 -14.80 34.58
CA PHE A 107 -31.99 -13.83 34.87
C PHE A 107 -31.05 -13.62 33.68
N LEU A 108 -30.50 -14.69 33.10
CA LEU A 108 -29.54 -14.59 31.99
C LEU A 108 -30.11 -13.87 30.75
N PRO A 109 -31.34 -14.14 30.26
CA PRO A 109 -31.87 -13.44 29.10
C PRO A 109 -32.08 -11.94 29.36
N ASN A 110 -32.50 -11.57 30.57
CA ASN A 110 -32.66 -10.17 30.97
C ASN A 110 -31.30 -9.46 31.09
N LEU A 111 -30.29 -10.14 31.66
CA LEU A 111 -28.91 -9.63 31.73
C LEU A 111 -28.35 -9.39 30.32
N PHE A 112 -28.45 -10.38 29.43
CA PHE A 112 -27.98 -10.24 28.05
C PHE A 112 -28.74 -9.17 27.27
N ALA A 113 -30.06 -9.04 27.46
CA ALA A 113 -30.84 -7.97 26.84
C ALA A 113 -30.41 -6.57 27.33
N ASN A 114 -30.05 -6.42 28.61
CA ASN A 114 -29.56 -5.16 29.14
C ASN A 114 -28.14 -4.83 28.64
N VAL A 115 -27.21 -5.79 28.66
CA VAL A 115 -25.87 -5.63 28.07
C VAL A 115 -25.95 -5.30 26.57
N GLN A 116 -26.87 -5.95 25.83
CA GLN A 116 -27.09 -5.65 24.42
C GLN A 116 -27.61 -4.23 24.19
N LYS A 117 -28.51 -3.73 25.04
CA LYS A 117 -28.98 -2.33 24.98
C LYS A 117 -27.85 -1.34 25.27
N GLU A 118 -27.02 -1.60 26.29
CA GLU A 118 -25.87 -0.74 26.60
C GLU A 118 -24.85 -0.71 25.44
N VAL A 119 -24.50 -1.87 24.88
CA VAL A 119 -23.62 -1.95 23.70
C VAL A 119 -24.22 -1.24 22.48
N GLN A 120 -25.53 -1.31 22.27
CA GLN A 120 -26.21 -0.56 21.21
C GLN A 120 -26.18 0.95 21.47
N ALA A 121 -26.42 1.40 22.71
CA ALA A 121 -26.35 2.81 23.09
C ALA A 121 -24.93 3.37 22.92
N MET A 122 -23.89 2.62 23.34
CA MET A 122 -22.49 3.00 23.11
C MET A 122 -22.17 3.12 21.62
N LYS A 123 -22.63 2.18 20.78
CA LYS A 123 -22.45 2.25 19.32
C LYS A 123 -23.20 3.43 18.68
N GLN A 124 -24.36 3.80 19.21
CA GLN A 124 -25.10 4.99 18.73
C GLN A 124 -24.40 6.29 19.13
N ALA A 125 -23.94 6.40 20.39
CA ALA A 125 -23.17 7.54 20.86
C ALA A 125 -21.84 7.70 20.08
N GLN A 126 -21.13 6.60 19.80
CA GLN A 126 -19.94 6.62 18.95
C GLN A 126 -20.27 7.16 17.55
N LYS A 127 -21.32 6.66 16.90
CA LYS A 127 -21.74 7.16 15.58
C LYS A 127 -22.06 8.65 15.57
N GLN A 128 -22.72 9.16 16.62
CA GLN A 128 -23.00 10.60 16.76
C GLN A 128 -21.72 11.43 16.91
N VAL A 129 -20.73 10.93 17.65
CA VAL A 129 -19.41 11.57 17.75
C VAL A 129 -18.66 11.54 16.41
N ASP A 130 -18.64 10.40 15.72
CA ASP A 130 -18.03 10.26 14.40
C ASP A 130 -18.70 11.20 13.37
N GLU A 131 -20.03 11.32 13.39
CA GLU A 131 -20.80 12.25 12.57
C GLU A 131 -20.43 13.71 12.88
N MET A 132 -20.42 14.11 14.16
CA MET A 132 -19.98 15.44 14.58
C MET A 132 -18.54 15.77 14.14
N ILE A 133 -17.62 14.81 14.23
CA ILE A 133 -16.24 14.95 13.78
C ILE A 133 -16.19 15.13 12.26
N SER A 134 -16.91 14.29 11.50
CA SER A 134 -16.95 14.36 10.04
C SER A 134 -17.50 15.69 9.52
N VAL A 135 -18.56 16.22 10.15
CA VAL A 135 -19.14 17.53 9.80
C VAL A 135 -18.15 18.66 10.09
N ARG A 136 -17.49 18.65 11.25
CA ARG A 136 -16.47 19.65 11.60
C ARG A 136 -15.25 19.58 10.70
N PHE A 137 -14.77 18.37 10.38
CA PHE A 137 -13.65 18.17 9.48
C PHE A 137 -13.99 18.60 8.04
N GLY A 138 -15.20 18.30 7.56
CA GLY A 138 -15.70 18.78 6.26
C GLY A 138 -15.73 20.30 6.18
N ALA A 139 -16.26 20.98 7.20
CA ALA A 139 -16.29 22.45 7.27
C ALA A 139 -14.88 23.06 7.39
N GLN A 140 -13.97 22.43 8.14
CA GLN A 140 -12.56 22.85 8.20
C GLN A 140 -11.87 22.67 6.84
N GLN A 141 -12.16 21.58 6.13
CA GLN A 141 -11.59 21.30 4.81
C GLN A 141 -12.12 22.26 3.75
N SER A 142 -13.41 22.62 3.77
CA SER A 142 -13.96 23.62 2.83
C SER A 142 -13.35 25.00 3.10
N ALA A 143 -13.31 25.46 4.35
CA ALA A 143 -12.68 26.73 4.72
C ALA A 143 -11.18 26.78 4.33
N TRP A 144 -10.47 25.66 4.45
CA TRP A 144 -9.07 25.58 4.00
C TRP A 144 -8.93 25.63 2.48
N ARG A 145 -9.82 24.98 1.72
CA ARG A 145 -9.87 25.07 0.25
C ARG A 145 -10.18 26.49 -0.21
N GLU A 146 -11.21 27.11 0.34
CA GLU A 146 -11.60 28.50 0.07
C GLU A 146 -10.46 29.48 0.37
N GLY A 147 -9.78 29.31 1.52
CA GLY A 147 -8.59 30.12 1.86
C GLY A 147 -7.43 29.92 0.89
N LEU A 148 -7.20 28.69 0.41
CA LEU A 148 -6.16 28.37 -0.56
C LEU A 148 -6.50 28.90 -1.96
N GLU A 149 -7.77 28.86 -2.36
CA GLU A 149 -8.28 29.46 -3.60
C GLU A 149 -8.20 31.00 -3.56
N ALA A 150 -8.58 31.63 -2.45
CA ALA A 150 -8.41 33.07 -2.26
C ALA A 150 -6.92 33.48 -2.30
N HIS A 151 -6.02 32.69 -1.71
CA HIS A 151 -4.58 32.93 -1.79
C HIS A 151 -4.04 32.74 -3.22
N LYS A 152 -4.53 31.75 -3.97
CA LYS A 152 -4.20 31.57 -5.40
C LYS A 152 -4.68 32.75 -6.23
N ALA A 153 -5.91 33.22 -6.03
CA ALA A 153 -6.47 34.38 -6.74
C ALA A 153 -5.63 35.64 -6.47
N LYS A 154 -5.32 35.93 -5.20
CA LYS A 154 -4.46 37.05 -4.81
C LYS A 154 -3.06 36.95 -5.41
N ASN A 155 -2.46 35.76 -5.45
CA ASN A 155 -1.16 35.55 -6.10
C ASN A 155 -1.22 35.77 -7.62
N LEU A 156 -2.30 35.33 -8.28
CA LEU A 156 -2.51 35.58 -9.72
C LEU A 156 -2.71 37.06 -10.02
N GLU A 157 -3.41 37.80 -9.18
CA GLU A 157 -3.53 39.27 -9.30
C GLU A 157 -2.19 39.97 -9.12
N LEU A 158 -1.40 39.59 -8.11
CA LEU A 158 -0.04 40.12 -7.91
C LEU A 158 0.88 39.78 -9.09
N GLN A 159 0.79 38.58 -9.66
CA GLN A 159 1.54 38.20 -10.85
C GLN A 159 1.11 39.01 -12.09
N LYS A 160 -0.19 39.27 -12.29
CA LYS A 160 -0.68 40.14 -13.37
C LYS A 160 -0.12 41.56 -13.25
N ARG A 161 -0.24 42.18 -12.06
CA ARG A 161 0.33 43.51 -11.79
C ARG A 161 1.84 43.53 -12.03
N HIS A 162 2.57 42.52 -11.57
CA HIS A 162 4.02 42.44 -11.79
C HIS A 162 4.39 42.27 -13.28
N VAL A 163 3.61 41.53 -14.05
CA VAL A 163 3.79 41.42 -15.51
C VAL A 163 3.48 42.74 -16.22
N GLU A 164 2.45 43.47 -15.77
CA GLU A 164 2.12 44.82 -16.27
C GLU A 164 3.25 45.83 -15.96
N GLU A 165 3.74 45.87 -14.71
CA GLU A 165 4.91 46.66 -14.30
C GLU A 165 6.15 46.33 -15.14
N MET A 166 6.41 45.06 -15.40
CA MET A 166 7.55 44.62 -16.23
C MET A 166 7.38 44.99 -17.71
N GLN A 167 6.15 45.03 -18.24
CA GLN A 167 5.89 45.52 -19.61
C GLN A 167 6.10 47.03 -19.74
N ILE A 168 5.73 47.80 -18.71
CA ILE A 168 6.01 49.25 -18.63
C ILE A 168 7.53 49.49 -18.59
N ARG A 169 8.26 48.77 -17.73
CA ARG A 169 9.74 48.85 -17.65
C ARG A 169 10.48 48.42 -18.92
N GLN A 170 9.84 47.62 -19.79
CA GLN A 170 10.37 47.26 -21.11
C GLN A 170 9.97 48.25 -22.21
N GLY A 171 9.37 49.39 -21.85
CA GLY A 171 8.96 50.45 -22.77
C GLY A 171 7.81 50.09 -23.70
N LYS A 172 7.07 49.00 -23.44
CA LYS A 172 5.92 48.56 -24.26
C LYS A 172 4.63 49.17 -23.71
N ILE A 173 4.54 50.49 -23.80
CA ILE A 173 3.42 51.25 -23.24
C ILE A 173 2.17 51.07 -24.11
N ARG A 174 1.03 50.91 -23.44
CA ARG A 174 -0.32 50.91 -24.04
C ARG A 174 -1.04 52.16 -23.55
N ILE A 175 -1.50 52.99 -24.48
CA ILE A 175 -2.14 54.27 -24.19
C ILE A 175 -3.65 54.10 -24.39
N MET A 176 -4.47 54.71 -23.53
CA MET A 176 -5.93 54.68 -23.67
C MET A 176 -6.40 55.99 -24.28
N VAL A 177 -7.15 55.91 -25.39
CA VAL A 177 -7.69 57.06 -26.12
C VAL A 177 -9.22 56.99 -26.10
N ASP A 178 -9.90 58.07 -25.70
CA ASP A 178 -11.35 58.16 -25.84
C ASP A 178 -11.71 58.60 -27.28
N ASN A 179 -12.49 57.79 -27.97
CA ASN A 179 -12.94 58.06 -29.33
C ASN A 179 -14.17 59.00 -29.40
N GLY A 180 -14.57 59.60 -28.27
CA GLY A 180 -15.73 60.50 -28.18
C GLY A 180 -17.08 59.76 -28.16
N THR A 181 -17.06 58.43 -28.33
CA THR A 181 -18.20 57.52 -28.17
C THR A 181 -18.31 56.96 -26.73
N GLY A 182 -17.46 57.41 -25.80
CA GLY A 182 -17.40 56.91 -24.42
C GLY A 182 -16.74 55.53 -24.29
N THR A 183 -16.19 54.99 -25.37
CA THR A 183 -15.45 53.72 -25.39
C THR A 183 -13.98 54.00 -25.63
N ALA A 184 -13.16 53.80 -24.60
CA ALA A 184 -11.71 53.99 -24.70
C ALA A 184 -11.07 52.87 -25.54
N VAL A 185 -10.38 53.25 -26.62
CA VAL A 185 -9.61 52.37 -27.50
C VAL A 185 -8.16 52.30 -27.02
N GLN A 186 -7.61 51.09 -27.03
CA GLN A 186 -6.24 50.83 -26.58
C GLN A 186 -5.25 50.93 -27.75
N VAL A 187 -4.37 51.92 -27.66
CA VAL A 187 -3.31 52.24 -28.63
C VAL A 187 -2.00 51.59 -28.19
N GLY A 188 -1.44 50.70 -29.01
CA GLY A 188 -0.14 50.05 -28.77
C GLY A 188 -0.18 48.51 -28.78
N PRO A 189 0.92 47.83 -28.38
CA PRO A 189 2.09 48.39 -27.71
C PRO A 189 2.98 49.21 -28.65
N ILE A 190 3.41 50.39 -28.18
CA ILE A 190 4.42 51.22 -28.85
C ILE A 190 5.69 51.11 -28.01
N GLN A 191 6.84 50.90 -28.67
CA GLN A 191 8.12 50.80 -27.98
C GLN A 191 8.73 52.20 -27.84
N LEU A 192 8.77 52.69 -26.61
CA LEU A 192 9.32 53.99 -26.23
C LEU A 192 10.63 53.80 -25.45
N SER A 193 11.54 54.78 -25.55
CA SER A 193 12.80 54.82 -24.81
C SER A 193 12.87 56.09 -23.96
N ASP A 194 13.37 55.96 -22.74
CA ASP A 194 13.56 57.03 -21.74
C ASP A 194 14.42 58.20 -22.27
N LYS A 195 15.17 57.95 -23.36
CA LYS A 195 16.09 58.90 -24.02
C LYS A 195 15.49 59.64 -25.21
N ASP A 196 14.31 59.24 -25.69
CA ASP A 196 13.65 59.90 -26.81
C ASP A 196 13.12 61.29 -26.38
N SER A 197 13.12 62.27 -27.27
CA SER A 197 12.46 63.55 -27.00
C SER A 197 10.93 63.39 -26.98
N ILE A 198 10.21 64.24 -26.22
CA ILE A 198 8.75 64.11 -26.10
C ILE A 198 8.03 64.35 -27.44
N ASP A 199 8.58 65.21 -28.31
CA ASP A 199 8.05 65.43 -29.66
C ASP A 199 8.24 64.19 -30.55
N GLU A 200 9.43 63.55 -30.54
CA GLU A 200 9.63 62.28 -31.26
C GLU A 200 8.68 61.17 -30.77
N VAL A 201 8.41 61.11 -29.46
CA VAL A 201 7.43 60.17 -28.91
C VAL A 201 6.03 60.48 -29.43
N GLN A 202 5.61 61.74 -29.42
CA GLN A 202 4.31 62.18 -29.95
C GLN A 202 4.16 61.85 -31.44
N ASP A 203 5.19 62.12 -32.25
CA ASP A 203 5.22 61.83 -33.68
C ASP A 203 5.16 60.32 -33.96
N ARG A 204 5.93 59.50 -33.22
CA ARG A 204 5.87 58.03 -33.35
C ARG A 204 4.49 57.47 -33.00
N VAL A 205 3.80 58.04 -32.00
CA VAL A 205 2.42 57.63 -31.66
C VAL A 205 1.43 58.12 -32.72
N PHE A 206 1.61 59.31 -33.28
CA PHE A 206 0.75 59.81 -34.36
C PHE A 206 0.87 58.95 -35.63
N VAL A 207 2.09 58.61 -36.08
CA VAL A 207 2.35 57.70 -37.20
C VAL A 207 1.75 56.30 -36.95
N TRP A 208 1.76 55.83 -35.70
CA TRP A 208 1.06 54.60 -35.34
C TRP A 208 -0.46 54.73 -35.45
N LEU A 209 -1.03 55.85 -35.02
CA LEU A 209 -2.47 56.15 -35.12
C LEU A 209 -2.93 56.26 -36.57
N GLU A 210 -2.20 56.97 -37.44
CA GLU A 210 -2.50 57.05 -38.88
C GLU A 210 -2.60 55.66 -39.52
N LYS A 211 -1.70 54.75 -39.13
CA LYS A 211 -1.61 53.39 -39.70
C LYS A 211 -2.70 52.44 -39.20
N ASN A 212 -3.12 52.55 -37.94
CA ASN A 212 -4.01 51.56 -37.31
C ASN A 212 -5.43 52.09 -37.06
N GLU A 213 -5.57 53.38 -36.71
CA GLU A 213 -6.84 54.03 -36.36
C GLU A 213 -7.02 55.36 -37.12
N PRO A 214 -7.12 55.32 -38.47
CA PRO A 214 -7.14 56.53 -39.31
C PRO A 214 -8.31 57.46 -39.03
N LYS A 215 -9.39 56.98 -38.40
CA LYS A 215 -10.53 57.80 -37.95
C LYS A 215 -10.13 58.78 -36.84
N ILE A 216 -9.27 58.35 -35.91
CA ILE A 216 -8.77 59.19 -34.81
C ILE A 216 -7.74 60.18 -35.38
N ALA A 217 -6.81 59.70 -36.21
CA ALA A 217 -5.81 60.55 -36.86
C ALA A 217 -6.45 61.66 -37.72
N ALA A 218 -7.50 61.35 -38.47
CA ALA A 218 -8.26 62.33 -39.26
C ALA A 218 -8.95 63.40 -38.39
N ALA A 219 -9.33 63.09 -37.15
CA ALA A 219 -9.88 64.06 -36.20
C ALA A 219 -8.78 64.95 -35.58
N TRP A 220 -7.52 64.50 -35.57
CA TRP A 220 -6.38 65.16 -34.93
C TRP A 220 -5.28 65.55 -35.95
N PRO A 221 -5.58 66.39 -36.96
CA PRO A 221 -4.69 66.65 -38.12
C PRO A 221 -3.41 67.44 -37.81
N HIS A 222 -3.18 67.82 -36.54
CA HIS A 222 -2.01 68.58 -36.09
C HIS A 222 -1.09 67.75 -35.18
N GLY A 223 -1.29 66.44 -35.11
CA GLY A 223 -0.59 65.55 -34.19
C GLY A 223 -1.23 65.50 -32.81
N VAL A 224 -0.53 64.87 -31.86
CA VAL A 224 -1.11 64.47 -30.57
C VAL A 224 -0.26 64.95 -29.41
N LEU A 225 -0.90 65.48 -28.38
CA LEU A 225 -0.28 65.77 -27.09
C LEU A 225 -0.54 64.63 -26.11
N MET A 226 0.51 64.13 -25.47
CA MET A 226 0.40 63.15 -24.39
C MET A 226 0.14 63.85 -23.06
N LEU A 227 -0.87 63.39 -22.34
CA LEU A 227 -1.29 63.90 -21.04
C LEU A 227 -1.12 62.83 -19.97
N LEU A 228 -0.56 63.19 -18.82
CA LEU A 228 -0.48 62.34 -17.63
C LEU A 228 -1.42 62.94 -16.58
N GLY A 229 -2.52 62.25 -16.27
CA GLY A 229 -3.53 62.78 -15.34
C GLY A 229 -4.18 64.10 -15.76
N GLY A 230 -4.18 64.42 -17.06
CA GLY A 230 -4.74 65.66 -17.63
C GLY A 230 -3.75 66.81 -17.84
N THR A 231 -2.49 66.69 -17.39
CA THR A 231 -1.44 67.70 -17.66
C THR A 231 -0.51 67.26 -18.79
N PRO A 232 -0.02 68.19 -19.64
CA PRO A 232 0.92 67.87 -20.71
C PRO A 232 2.26 67.37 -20.15
N VAL A 233 2.71 66.25 -20.71
CA VAL A 233 3.99 65.64 -20.34
C VAL A 233 5.15 66.46 -20.91
N LEU A 234 6.14 66.76 -20.07
CA LEU A 234 7.29 67.60 -20.45
C LEU A 234 8.55 66.79 -20.77
N ALA A 235 8.66 65.57 -20.26
CA ALA A 235 9.82 64.70 -20.49
C ALA A 235 9.37 63.24 -20.63
N ALA A 236 9.99 62.49 -21.55
CA ALA A 236 9.66 61.09 -21.80
C ALA A 236 9.77 60.21 -20.55
N ALA A 237 10.73 60.48 -19.65
CA ALA A 237 10.89 59.78 -18.37
C ALA A 237 9.61 59.77 -17.50
N GLN A 238 8.80 60.83 -17.55
CA GLN A 238 7.53 60.92 -16.80
C GLN A 238 6.50 59.87 -17.26
N LEU A 239 6.59 59.39 -18.51
CA LEU A 239 5.74 58.32 -19.03
C LEU A 239 6.06 56.95 -18.42
N PHE A 240 7.30 56.74 -17.94
CA PHE A 240 7.74 55.49 -17.30
C PHE A 240 7.48 55.47 -15.79
N GLU A 241 7.34 56.66 -15.17
CA GLU A 241 6.89 56.82 -13.78
C GLU A 241 5.36 56.76 -13.64
N ALA A 242 4.63 56.95 -14.75
CA ALA A 242 3.16 56.86 -14.79
C ALA A 242 2.67 55.42 -14.54
N SER A 243 1.58 55.27 -13.78
CA SER A 243 0.92 53.96 -13.63
C SER A 243 0.00 53.66 -14.82
N ALA A 244 -0.27 52.37 -15.06
CA ALA A 244 -1.07 51.91 -16.19
C ALA A 244 -2.44 52.61 -16.25
N GLY A 245 -2.77 53.22 -17.39
CA GLY A 245 -4.04 53.92 -17.60
C GLY A 245 -4.05 55.40 -17.18
N GLN A 246 -2.98 55.96 -16.62
CA GLN A 246 -2.88 57.41 -16.35
C GLN A 246 -2.44 58.24 -17.57
N ILE A 247 -1.90 57.58 -18.59
CA ILE A 247 -1.47 58.19 -19.85
C ILE A 247 -2.67 58.26 -20.80
N SER A 248 -3.02 59.47 -21.19
CA SER A 248 -4.12 59.83 -22.09
C SER A 248 -3.59 60.72 -23.21
N MET A 249 -4.43 61.00 -24.22
CA MET A 249 -4.03 61.78 -25.39
C MET A 249 -5.10 62.81 -25.76
N CYS A 250 -4.66 63.98 -26.21
CA CYS A 250 -5.51 65.02 -26.76
C CYS A 250 -4.95 65.58 -28.08
N PRO A 251 -5.80 66.15 -28.96
CA PRO A 251 -5.33 66.81 -30.17
C PRO A 251 -4.38 67.96 -29.84
N LYS A 252 -3.28 68.08 -30.60
CA LYS A 252 -2.41 69.26 -30.54
C LYS A 252 -3.21 70.49 -31.04
N PRO A 253 -3.23 71.62 -30.31
CA PRO A 253 -3.96 72.81 -30.74
C PRO A 253 -3.39 73.32 -32.06
N LYS A 254 -4.25 73.88 -32.90
CA LYS A 254 -3.85 74.46 -34.19
C LYS A 254 -2.76 75.51 -33.95
N PRO A 255 -1.60 75.46 -34.66
CA PRO A 255 -0.58 76.49 -34.52
C PRO A 255 -1.17 77.87 -34.87
N PRO A 256 -0.79 78.94 -34.14
CA PRO A 256 -1.25 80.28 -34.48
C PRO A 256 -0.84 80.62 -35.93
N PRO A 257 -1.67 81.38 -36.67
CA PRO A 257 -1.28 81.81 -38.01
C PRO A 257 0.06 82.56 -37.94
N PRO A 258 0.98 82.33 -38.88
CA PRO A 258 2.19 83.14 -38.95
C PRO A 258 1.80 84.62 -39.11
N PRO A 259 2.52 85.56 -38.48
CA PRO A 259 2.20 86.98 -38.59
C PRO A 259 2.22 87.39 -40.06
N GLU A 260 1.15 88.04 -40.50
CA GLU A 260 1.04 88.59 -41.86
C GLU A 260 2.12 89.66 -42.02
N LEU A 261 2.98 89.48 -43.03
CA LEU A 261 3.99 90.45 -43.43
C LEU A 261 3.32 91.45 -44.37
N ASP A 262 3.04 92.66 -43.86
CA ASP A 262 2.61 93.78 -44.69
C ASP A 262 3.74 94.20 -45.66
N GLU A 263 3.47 94.21 -46.96
CA GLU A 263 4.34 94.76 -48.01
C GLU A 263 3.77 96.08 -48.57
N GLU A 264 4.64 96.91 -49.18
CA GLU A 264 4.45 98.31 -49.65
C GLU A 264 4.48 99.38 -48.50
N ALA A 265 5.19 100.51 -48.55
CA ALA A 265 5.95 101.26 -49.59
C ALA A 265 6.99 102.21 -48.90
N VAL A 266 7.96 102.95 -49.50
CA VAL A 266 8.42 103.18 -50.89
C VAL A 266 9.86 103.81 -50.91
N GLU A 267 10.52 103.80 -52.08
CA GLU A 267 11.71 104.57 -52.61
C GLU A 267 12.67 105.43 -51.74
N GLY A 268 13.96 105.43 -52.14
CA GLY A 268 14.64 106.69 -52.54
C GLY A 268 16.09 106.97 -52.08
N GLY A 269 17.03 107.15 -53.04
CA GLY A 269 18.39 107.70 -52.85
C GLY A 269 19.49 106.63 -52.74
N ASP A 270 20.41 106.38 -53.68
CA ASP A 270 21.21 107.18 -54.64
C ASP A 270 22.56 107.71 -54.08
N GLN A 271 23.62 107.58 -54.91
CA GLN A 271 25.01 108.03 -54.74
C GLN A 271 25.86 107.40 -53.61
N ALA A 272 27.21 107.30 -53.71
CA ALA A 272 28.15 107.23 -54.85
C ALA A 272 29.57 106.93 -54.31
N ALA A 273 30.44 106.38 -55.18
CA ALA A 273 31.90 106.22 -55.05
C ALA A 273 32.43 105.22 -53.98
#